data_AF-A0A7C9EKR6-F1
#
_entry.id   AF-A0A7C9EKR6-F1
#
_cell.length_a   1.000
_cell.length_b   1.000
_cell.length_c   1.000
_cell.angle_alpha   90.00
_cell.angle_beta   90.00
_cell.angle_gamma   90.00
#
_symmetry.space_group_name_H-M   'P 1'
#
loop_
_entity.id
_entity.type
_entity.pdbx_description
1 polymer ?
#
loop_
_entity_poly.entity_id
_entity_poly.type
_entity_poly.pdbx_seq_one_letter_code
_entity_poly.pdbx_strand_id
1 'polypeptide(L)'
;RSTAEAGSSVKIIKDKHGIDQVILRNTRGATARISLYGGQVLSWKNEQGDELLFMSSKATFKPPSAIRGGIPICFPQFASRGGLEQHGFARHRMWTVDTQPPSPRANGSNGPASVNLLLRPCEEDLKLWQNKFEIRLKIALLEDGRLILRPRIRNANGKPISFSIAFRTYFSISDIR
;
A
#
# COMPACT_ATOMS: atom_id res chain seq x y z
N ARG A 1 14.62 6.31 -35.84
CA ARG A 1 15.48 6.03 -34.66
C ARG A 1 14.58 5.48 -33.56
N SER A 2 14.94 4.30 -33.05
CA SER A 2 14.22 3.39 -32.15
C SER A 2 13.44 4.07 -31.01
N THR A 3 12.13 3.80 -30.93
CA THR A 3 11.35 3.93 -29.70
C THR A 3 11.78 2.79 -28.77
N ALA A 4 12.45 3.10 -27.67
CA ALA A 4 12.73 2.10 -26.64
C ALA A 4 11.39 1.65 -26.04
N GLU A 5 11.02 0.38 -26.21
CA GLU A 5 9.93 -0.24 -25.46
C GLU A 5 10.26 -0.14 -23.97
N ALA A 6 9.50 0.69 -23.25
CA ALA A 6 9.68 0.86 -21.82
C ALA A 6 9.16 -0.39 -21.11
N GLY A 7 10.07 -1.28 -20.71
CA GLY A 7 9.72 -2.44 -19.89
C GLY A 7 9.05 -2.06 -18.57
N SER A 8 8.41 -3.04 -17.93
CA SER A 8 7.85 -2.86 -16.59
C SER A 8 8.96 -2.46 -15.61
N SER A 9 8.66 -1.59 -14.65
CA SER A 9 9.67 -1.09 -13.72
C SER A 9 9.13 -0.84 -12.32
N VAL A 10 10.04 -0.98 -11.36
CA VAL A 10 9.84 -0.67 -9.95
C VAL A 10 10.93 0.30 -9.54
N LYS A 11 10.54 1.49 -9.09
CA LYS A 11 11.48 2.52 -8.61
C LYS A 11 11.14 2.91 -7.18
N ILE A 12 12.16 3.17 -6.36
CA ILE A 12 11.98 3.78 -5.04
C ILE A 12 12.46 5.22 -5.13
N ILE A 13 11.62 6.15 -4.68
CA ILE A 13 11.91 7.58 -4.61
C ILE A 13 11.62 8.09 -3.20
N LYS A 14 12.15 9.26 -2.84
CA LYS A 14 11.74 9.98 -1.63
C LYS A 14 10.79 11.10 -1.98
N ASP A 15 9.78 11.32 -1.15
CA ASP A 15 8.95 12.52 -1.26
C ASP A 15 9.61 13.73 -0.60
N LYS A 16 8.92 14.89 -0.64
CA LYS A 16 9.40 16.15 -0.03
C LYS A 16 9.59 16.08 1.49
N HIS A 17 9.10 15.04 2.15
CA HIS A 17 9.26 14.78 3.57
C HIS A 17 10.32 13.70 3.86
N GLY A 18 11.02 13.21 2.82
CA GLY A 18 12.04 12.17 2.93
C GLY A 18 11.47 10.75 3.05
N ILE A 19 10.15 10.58 2.93
CA ILE A 19 9.48 9.28 3.06
C ILE A 19 9.62 8.53 1.74
N ASP A 20 10.07 7.29 1.82
CA ASP A 20 10.20 6.43 0.66
C ASP A 20 8.83 6.10 0.05
N GLN A 21 8.77 6.17 -1.28
CA GLN A 21 7.63 5.78 -2.08
C GLN A 21 8.08 4.85 -3.19
N VAL A 22 7.25 3.85 -3.50
CA VAL A 22 7.46 2.90 -4.58
C VAL A 22 6.61 3.33 -5.77
N ILE A 23 7.22 3.43 -6.94
CA ILE A 23 6.54 3.65 -8.22
C ILE A 23 6.58 2.35 -9.01
N LEU A 24 5.40 1.84 -9.35
CA LEU A 24 5.20 0.75 -10.29
C LEU A 24 4.80 1.34 -11.65
N ARG A 25 5.36 0.81 -12.72
CA ARG A 25 4.97 1.09 -14.10
C ARG A 25 4.90 -0.22 -14.88
N ASN A 26 3.79 -0.49 -15.58
CA ASN A 26 3.69 -1.62 -16.49
C ASN A 26 4.21 -1.27 -17.89
N THR A 27 4.24 -2.21 -18.84
CA THR A 27 4.81 -1.96 -20.18
C THR A 27 3.93 -1.04 -21.02
N ARG A 28 2.61 -1.07 -20.82
CA ARG A 28 1.63 -0.21 -21.50
C ARG A 28 1.52 1.21 -20.93
N GLY A 29 2.25 1.53 -19.86
CA GLY A 29 2.39 2.88 -19.34
C GLY A 29 1.49 3.26 -18.16
N ALA A 30 0.61 2.36 -17.71
CA ALA A 30 -0.11 2.53 -16.45
C ALA A 30 0.88 2.65 -15.29
N THR A 31 0.51 3.38 -14.23
CA THR A 31 1.39 3.60 -13.07
C THR A 31 0.65 3.48 -11.75
N ALA A 32 1.37 3.11 -10.70
CA ALA A 32 0.89 3.19 -9.33
C ALA A 32 1.99 3.74 -8.42
N ARG A 33 1.61 4.57 -7.44
CA ARG A 33 2.54 5.14 -6.46
C ARG A 33 2.10 4.77 -5.06
N ILE A 34 3.01 4.23 -4.28
CA ILE A 34 2.75 3.68 -2.95
C ILE A 34 3.67 4.37 -1.95
N SER A 35 3.14 4.89 -0.86
CA SER A 35 3.94 5.41 0.26
C SER A 35 4.29 4.29 1.24
N LEU A 36 5.53 4.26 1.72
CA LEU A 36 5.89 3.40 2.85
C LEU A 36 5.22 3.88 4.15
N TYR A 37 4.85 5.16 4.25
CA TYR A 37 3.96 5.59 5.32
C TYR A 37 2.54 5.08 5.09
N GLY A 38 2.06 4.28 6.04
CA GLY A 38 0.77 3.60 5.99
C GLY A 38 0.67 2.44 5.01
N GLY A 39 1.75 2.13 4.26
CA GLY A 39 1.71 1.14 3.19
C GLY A 39 0.69 1.49 2.10
N GLN A 40 0.43 2.78 1.93
CA GLN A 40 -0.77 3.30 1.29
C GLN A 40 -0.55 3.60 -0.19
N VAL A 41 -1.43 3.10 -1.05
CA VAL A 41 -1.47 3.51 -2.46
C VAL A 41 -2.01 4.93 -2.55
N LEU A 42 -1.24 5.82 -3.17
CA LEU A 42 -1.52 7.26 -3.29
C LEU A 42 -1.98 7.67 -4.70
N SER A 43 -1.68 6.87 -5.72
CA SER A 43 -2.02 7.14 -7.11
C SER A 43 -2.08 5.84 -7.87
N TRP A 44 -3.04 5.73 -8.77
CA TRP A 44 -3.20 4.64 -9.73
C TRP A 44 -3.73 5.24 -11.03
N LYS A 45 -2.88 5.25 -12.06
CA LYS A 45 -3.19 5.82 -13.35
C LYS A 45 -3.33 4.74 -14.41
N ASN A 46 -4.32 4.89 -15.28
CA ASN A 46 -4.44 4.07 -16.48
C ASN A 46 -3.32 4.39 -17.49
N GLU A 47 -3.33 3.72 -18.65
CA GLU A 47 -2.34 3.90 -19.72
C GLU A 47 -2.43 5.28 -20.40
N GLN A 48 -3.59 5.94 -20.32
CA GLN A 48 -3.84 7.28 -20.83
C GLN A 48 -3.35 8.36 -19.86
N GLY A 49 -2.99 7.99 -18.63
CA GLY A 49 -2.52 8.89 -17.58
C GLY A 49 -3.63 9.43 -16.66
N ASP A 50 -4.88 9.00 -16.85
CA ASP A 50 -6.00 9.41 -16.01
C ASP A 50 -5.85 8.83 -14.61
N GLU A 51 -6.06 9.68 -13.60
CA GLU A 51 -6.01 9.28 -12.20
C GLU A 51 -7.31 8.60 -11.78
N LEU A 52 -7.19 7.37 -11.27
CA LEU A 52 -8.31 6.54 -10.83
C LEU A 52 -8.58 6.67 -9.33
N LEU A 53 -7.66 7.29 -8.57
CA LEU A 53 -7.80 7.50 -7.14
C LEU A 53 -7.95 8.98 -6.78
N PHE A 54 -8.92 9.27 -5.92
CA PHE A 54 -9.06 10.59 -5.33
C PHE A 54 -8.05 10.78 -4.20
N MET A 55 -7.36 11.92 -4.21
CA MET A 55 -6.50 12.39 -3.13
C MET A 55 -7.00 13.75 -2.63
N SER A 56 -7.11 13.92 -1.32
CA SER A 56 -7.48 15.21 -0.75
C SER A 56 -6.37 16.24 -0.97
N SER A 57 -6.72 17.46 -1.40
CA SER A 57 -5.78 18.59 -1.47
C SER A 57 -5.21 18.99 -0.10
N LYS A 58 -5.85 18.57 0.99
CA LYS A 58 -5.42 18.79 2.39
C LYS A 58 -4.74 17.55 3.00
N ALA A 59 -4.33 16.59 2.19
CA ALA A 59 -3.65 15.40 2.67
C ALA A 59 -2.27 15.74 3.26
N THR A 60 -2.00 15.22 4.46
CA THR A 60 -0.66 15.21 5.06
C THR A 60 -0.03 13.86 4.76
N PHE A 61 1.21 13.86 4.25
CA PHE A 61 1.90 12.65 3.79
C PHE A 61 2.92 12.13 4.81
N LYS A 62 2.91 12.65 6.04
CA LYS A 62 3.89 12.32 7.09
C LYS A 62 3.19 12.03 8.42
N PRO A 63 3.86 11.28 9.33
CA PRO A 63 3.40 11.10 10.70
C PRO A 63 3.12 12.44 11.41
N PRO A 64 2.21 12.46 12.40
CA PRO A 64 1.47 11.30 12.93
C PRO A 64 0.13 11.01 12.24
N SER A 65 -0.32 11.86 11.30
CA SER A 65 -1.68 11.81 10.75
C SER A 65 -1.83 10.84 9.57
N ALA A 66 -2.90 10.05 9.56
CA ALA A 66 -3.25 9.25 8.38
C ALA A 66 -3.44 10.10 7.12
N ILE A 67 -2.98 9.56 5.99
CA ILE A 67 -3.10 10.21 4.69
C ILE A 67 -4.56 10.15 4.19
N ARG A 68 -5.10 11.29 3.75
CA ARG A 68 -6.49 11.43 3.27
C ARG A 68 -6.60 11.20 1.75
N GLY A 69 -7.23 10.09 1.34
CA GLY A 69 -7.42 9.69 -0.06
C GLY A 69 -6.65 8.42 -0.41
N GLY A 70 -6.64 8.02 -1.68
CA GLY A 70 -5.95 6.82 -2.14
C GLY A 70 -6.57 5.55 -1.54
N ILE A 71 -5.75 4.63 -1.01
CA ILE A 71 -6.21 3.37 -0.43
C ILE A 71 -5.65 3.16 0.99
N PRO A 72 -6.18 3.84 2.03
CA PRO A 72 -5.78 3.61 3.41
C PRO A 72 -6.13 2.18 3.87
N ILE A 73 -5.24 1.60 4.68
CA ILE A 73 -5.40 0.27 5.25
C ILE A 73 -5.95 0.38 6.67
N CYS A 74 -7.08 -0.27 6.93
CA CYS A 74 -7.63 -0.43 8.27
C CYS A 74 -7.15 -1.76 8.84
N PHE A 75 -6.43 -1.74 9.96
CA PHE A 75 -6.03 -2.93 10.70
C PHE A 75 -5.56 -2.53 12.11
N PRO A 76 -5.88 -3.32 13.15
CA PRO A 76 -6.65 -4.57 13.14
C PRO A 76 -8.17 -4.36 13.30
N GLN A 77 -8.64 -3.12 13.11
CA GLN A 77 -10.02 -2.72 13.34
C GLN A 77 -10.56 -1.92 12.16
N PHE A 78 -11.84 -2.09 11.83
CA PHE A 78 -12.60 -1.20 10.96
C PHE A 78 -13.53 -0.30 11.78
N ALA A 79 -13.59 0.98 11.41
CA ALA A 79 -14.35 2.00 12.14
C ALA A 79 -14.02 1.98 13.64
N SER A 80 -15.02 2.11 14.50
CA SER A 80 -14.94 2.05 15.96
C SER A 80 -15.38 0.69 16.52
N ARG A 81 -15.26 -0.41 15.75
CA ARG A 81 -15.76 -1.75 16.14
C ARG A 81 -14.90 -2.47 17.20
N GLY A 82 -14.05 -1.77 17.93
CA GLY A 82 -13.20 -2.32 18.98
C GLY A 82 -12.55 -1.21 19.82
N GLY A 83 -11.69 -1.60 20.76
CA GLY A 83 -11.09 -0.68 21.73
C GLY A 83 -9.91 0.16 21.23
N LEU A 84 -9.58 0.10 19.93
CA LEU A 84 -8.49 0.86 19.34
C LEU A 84 -8.98 2.16 18.70
N GLU A 85 -8.04 3.02 18.35
CA GLU A 85 -8.32 4.19 17.51
C GLU A 85 -9.09 3.80 16.24
N GLN A 86 -9.87 4.76 15.71
CA GLN A 86 -10.71 4.49 14.54
C GLN A 86 -9.86 3.97 13.37
N HIS A 87 -10.29 2.83 12.79
CA HIS A 87 -9.60 2.10 11.72
C HIS A 87 -8.27 1.43 12.12
N GLY A 88 -7.95 1.38 13.41
CA GLY A 88 -6.68 0.88 13.91
C GLY A 88 -5.49 1.72 13.44
N PHE A 89 -4.30 1.14 13.56
CA PHE A 89 -3.04 1.87 13.52
C PHE A 89 -2.19 1.60 12.27
N ALA A 90 -2.50 0.60 11.45
CA ALA A 90 -1.63 0.22 10.32
C ALA A 90 -1.34 1.38 9.32
N ARG A 91 -2.33 2.27 9.11
CA ARG A 91 -2.20 3.48 8.29
C ARG A 91 -1.32 4.58 8.90
N HIS A 92 -0.96 4.45 10.17
CA HIS A 92 -0.13 5.39 10.92
C HIS A 92 1.31 4.87 11.11
N ARG A 93 1.67 3.74 10.52
CA ARG A 93 2.99 3.11 10.67
C ARG A 93 3.83 3.20 9.41
N MET A 94 5.15 3.16 9.60
CA MET A 94 6.08 2.96 8.49
C MET A 94 6.16 1.48 8.16
N TRP A 95 5.87 1.16 6.90
CA TRP A 95 6.06 -0.15 6.32
C TRP A 95 7.44 -0.22 5.70
N THR A 96 7.96 -1.43 5.53
CA THR A 96 9.24 -1.65 4.84
C THR A 96 9.02 -2.46 3.57
N VAL A 97 9.92 -2.32 2.60
CA VAL A 97 9.94 -3.22 1.44
C VAL A 97 10.47 -4.58 1.89
N ASP A 98 9.70 -5.64 1.67
CA ASP A 98 10.11 -7.01 1.95
C ASP A 98 11.07 -7.48 0.84
N THR A 99 12.35 -7.61 1.20
CA THR A 99 13.43 -8.09 0.32
C THR A 99 13.49 -9.62 0.24
N GLN A 100 12.80 -10.34 1.14
CA GLN A 100 12.76 -11.79 1.21
C GLN A 100 11.32 -12.32 1.26
N PRO A 101 10.50 -12.06 0.21
CA PRO A 101 9.13 -12.53 0.20
C PRO A 101 9.06 -14.07 0.12
N PRO A 102 8.08 -14.73 0.79
CA PRO A 102 7.94 -16.19 0.79
C PRO A 102 7.72 -16.82 -0.60
N SER A 103 7.24 -16.04 -1.56
CA SER A 103 7.25 -16.39 -2.99
C SER A 103 8.32 -15.53 -3.64
N PRO A 104 9.28 -16.11 -4.39
CA PRO A 104 10.31 -15.35 -5.08
C PRO A 104 9.70 -14.19 -5.86
N ARG A 105 10.42 -13.06 -5.92
CA ARG A 105 10.15 -12.04 -6.93
C ARG A 105 10.12 -12.76 -8.29
N ALA A 106 9.15 -12.43 -9.14
CA ALA A 106 9.27 -12.77 -10.55
C ALA A 106 10.46 -11.96 -11.09
N ASN A 107 11.67 -12.46 -10.85
CA ASN A 107 12.91 -11.93 -11.37
C ASN A 107 12.95 -12.36 -12.83
N GLY A 108 12.35 -11.53 -13.66
CA GLY A 108 12.28 -11.70 -15.09
C GLY A 108 11.48 -10.54 -15.64
N SER A 109 11.97 -9.96 -16.73
CA SER A 109 11.38 -8.82 -17.46
C SER A 109 9.91 -9.03 -17.90
N ASN A 110 9.35 -10.23 -17.68
CA ASN A 110 8.04 -10.67 -18.13
C ASN A 110 6.97 -10.71 -17.02
N GLY A 111 7.29 -10.37 -15.77
CA GLY A 111 6.32 -10.32 -14.67
C GLY A 111 5.68 -8.93 -14.49
N PRO A 112 4.47 -8.83 -13.89
CA PRO A 112 3.86 -7.54 -13.58
C PRO A 112 4.71 -6.77 -12.57
N ALA A 113 4.81 -5.45 -12.74
CA ALA A 113 5.49 -4.57 -11.80
C ALA A 113 4.86 -4.73 -10.42
N SER A 114 5.65 -5.13 -9.42
CA SER A 114 5.11 -5.41 -8.09
C SER A 114 6.10 -5.15 -6.96
N VAL A 115 5.54 -4.91 -5.77
CA VAL A 115 6.27 -4.74 -4.52
C VAL A 115 5.59 -5.53 -3.41
N ASN A 116 6.39 -6.10 -2.49
CA ASN A 116 5.89 -6.65 -1.24
C ASN A 116 6.26 -5.68 -0.13
N LEU A 117 5.29 -5.23 0.64
CA LEU A 117 5.49 -4.43 1.85
C LEU A 117 5.31 -5.31 3.08
N LEU A 118 5.96 -4.91 4.17
CA LEU A 118 5.94 -5.60 5.45
C LEU A 118 5.66 -4.62 6.58
N LEU A 119 4.71 -4.99 7.44
CA LEU A 119 4.47 -4.35 8.72
C LEU A 119 4.66 -5.38 9.84
N ARG A 120 5.46 -5.01 10.83
CA ARG A 120 5.60 -5.69 12.12
C ARG A 120 5.16 -4.74 13.23
N PRO A 121 4.58 -5.23 14.34
CA PRO A 121 4.25 -4.38 15.47
C PRO A 121 5.51 -3.73 16.03
N CYS A 122 5.45 -2.43 16.33
CA CYS A 122 6.42 -1.78 17.19
C CYS A 122 6.00 -1.88 18.66
N GLU A 123 6.84 -1.37 19.58
CA GLU A 123 6.51 -1.36 21.01
C GLU A 123 5.22 -0.60 21.33
N GLU A 124 4.95 0.51 20.63
CA GLU A 124 3.71 1.28 20.79
C GLU A 124 2.49 0.46 20.36
N ASP A 125 2.59 -0.32 19.28
CA ASP A 125 1.52 -1.20 18.82
C ASP A 125 1.21 -2.28 19.85
N LEU A 126 2.25 -2.87 20.45
CA LEU A 126 2.10 -3.90 21.48
C LEU A 126 1.48 -3.36 22.77
N LYS A 127 1.70 -2.08 23.10
CA LYS A 127 1.03 -1.41 24.23
C LYS A 127 -0.46 -1.24 23.97
N LEU A 128 -0.85 -0.90 22.74
CA LEU A 128 -2.24 -0.69 22.33
C LEU A 128 -2.99 -2.01 22.10
N TRP A 129 -2.32 -2.98 21.46
CA TRP A 129 -2.86 -4.26 21.07
C TRP A 129 -1.79 -5.34 21.24
N GLN A 130 -1.86 -6.06 22.37
CA GLN A 130 -0.86 -7.05 22.82
C GLN A 130 -0.86 -8.35 21.98
N ASN A 131 -0.72 -8.22 20.67
CA ASN A 131 -0.70 -9.30 19.72
C ASN A 131 0.51 -9.19 18.80
N LYS A 132 1.28 -10.26 18.68
CA LYS A 132 2.36 -10.43 17.71
C LYS A 132 1.77 -10.84 16.37
N PHE A 133 1.99 -10.03 15.35
CA PHE A 133 1.55 -10.30 13.98
C PHE A 133 2.63 -9.88 12.97
N GLU A 134 2.48 -10.34 11.72
CA GLU A 134 3.12 -9.70 10.57
C GLU A 134 2.08 -9.49 9.48
N ILE A 135 2.10 -8.34 8.83
CA ILE A 135 1.31 -8.11 7.62
C ILE A 135 2.25 -7.99 6.44
N ARG A 136 2.11 -8.90 5.47
CA ARG A 136 2.71 -8.73 4.15
C ARG A 136 1.64 -8.24 3.18
N LEU A 137 1.93 -7.17 2.45
CA LEU A 137 1.04 -6.66 1.42
C LEU A 137 1.74 -6.69 0.08
N LYS A 138 1.30 -7.58 -0.82
CA LYS A 138 1.74 -7.55 -2.22
C LYS A 138 0.88 -6.56 -3.00
N ILE A 139 1.53 -5.62 -3.67
CA ILE A 139 0.90 -4.66 -4.57
C ILE A 139 1.48 -4.91 -5.96
N ALA A 140 0.62 -5.21 -6.92
CA ALA A 140 1.03 -5.51 -8.29
C ALA A 140 0.18 -4.73 -9.29
N LEU A 141 0.84 -4.12 -10.28
CA LEU A 141 0.20 -3.48 -11.42
C LEU A 141 0.34 -4.41 -12.62
N LEU A 142 -0.80 -4.92 -13.09
CA LEU A 142 -0.86 -5.86 -14.21
C LEU A 142 -0.74 -5.14 -15.55
N GLU A 143 -0.51 -5.91 -16.61
CA GLU A 143 -0.32 -5.35 -17.95
C GLU A 143 -1.57 -4.67 -18.50
N ASP A 144 -2.76 -5.15 -18.12
CA ASP A 144 -4.05 -4.52 -18.46
C ASP A 144 -4.41 -3.31 -17.58
N GLY A 145 -3.47 -2.83 -16.77
CA GLY A 145 -3.65 -1.68 -15.88
C GLY A 145 -4.34 -2.00 -14.56
N ARG A 146 -4.81 -3.23 -14.32
CA ARG A 146 -5.43 -3.59 -13.03
C ARG A 146 -4.44 -3.54 -11.87
N LEU A 147 -4.84 -2.90 -10.78
CA LEU A 147 -4.09 -2.87 -9.54
C LEU A 147 -4.58 -3.95 -8.57
N ILE A 148 -3.67 -4.81 -8.13
CA ILE A 148 -3.95 -5.93 -7.23
C ILE A 148 -3.27 -5.69 -5.88
N LEU A 149 -4.06 -5.66 -4.80
CA LEU A 149 -3.60 -5.62 -3.40
C LEU A 149 -3.92 -6.97 -2.74
N ARG A 150 -2.90 -7.69 -2.28
CA ARG A 150 -3.06 -9.00 -1.61
C ARG A 150 -2.43 -8.96 -0.22
N PRO A 151 -3.23 -8.80 0.85
CA PRO A 151 -2.72 -8.90 2.22
C PRO A 151 -2.54 -10.36 2.64
N ARG A 152 -1.49 -10.63 3.41
CA ARG A 152 -1.26 -11.87 4.15
C ARG A 152 -0.93 -11.51 5.58
N ILE A 153 -1.81 -11.86 6.50
CA ILE A 153 -1.60 -11.67 7.94
C ILE A 153 -1.07 -12.99 8.52
N ARG A 154 0.09 -12.93 9.19
CA ARG A 154 0.63 -14.04 9.98
C ARG A 154 0.35 -13.75 11.45
N ASN A 155 -0.40 -14.63 12.11
CA ASN A 155 -0.44 -14.64 13.57
C ASN A 155 0.90 -15.19 14.08
N ALA A 156 1.65 -14.38 14.81
CA ALA A 156 2.92 -14.77 15.42
C ALA A 156 2.79 -14.89 16.96
N ASN A 157 1.56 -14.91 17.47
CA ASN A 157 1.28 -15.29 18.84
C ASN A 157 1.17 -16.80 18.98
N GLY A 158 1.35 -17.29 20.21
CA GLY A 158 0.98 -18.65 20.59
C GLY A 158 -0.52 -18.87 20.83
N LYS A 159 -1.38 -17.87 20.52
CA LYS A 159 -2.84 -17.93 20.71
C LYS A 159 -3.59 -17.32 19.52
N PRO A 160 -4.84 -17.73 19.25
CA PRO A 160 -5.67 -17.09 18.24
C PRO A 160 -5.83 -15.58 18.46
N ILE A 161 -5.93 -14.82 17.37
CA ILE A 161 -6.17 -13.38 17.38
C ILE A 161 -7.44 -13.04 16.61
N SER A 162 -8.23 -12.10 17.14
CA SER A 162 -9.37 -11.52 16.43
C SER A 162 -8.96 -10.19 15.81
N PHE A 163 -9.22 -10.04 14.51
CA PHE A 163 -8.91 -8.82 13.78
C PHE A 163 -9.89 -8.62 12.62
N SER A 164 -9.88 -7.40 12.08
CA SER A 164 -10.49 -7.05 10.81
C SER A 164 -9.46 -6.34 9.94
N ILE A 165 -9.62 -6.47 8.63
CA ILE A 165 -8.82 -5.75 7.64
C ILE A 165 -9.76 -5.15 6.60
N ALA A 166 -9.49 -3.91 6.19
CA ALA A 166 -10.22 -3.26 5.11
C ALA A 166 -9.31 -2.33 4.31
N PHE A 167 -9.58 -2.22 3.01
CA PHE A 167 -8.98 -1.23 2.13
C PHE A 167 -10.01 -0.15 1.83
N ARG A 168 -9.75 1.09 2.27
CA ARG A 168 -10.69 2.20 2.09
C ARG A 168 -10.40 2.96 0.79
N THR A 169 -10.74 2.36 -0.33
CA THR A 169 -10.45 2.97 -1.64
C THR A 169 -11.26 4.23 -1.89
N TYR A 170 -10.58 5.34 -2.15
CA TYR A 170 -11.17 6.59 -2.63
C TYR A 170 -11.01 6.65 -4.15
N PHE A 171 -12.07 6.33 -4.89
CA PHE A 171 -12.05 6.42 -6.35
C PHE A 171 -12.21 7.87 -6.81
N SER A 172 -11.50 8.22 -7.89
CA SER A 172 -11.73 9.45 -8.62
C SER A 172 -13.00 9.28 -9.45
N ILE A 173 -13.96 10.17 -9.25
CA ILE A 173 -15.21 10.23 -10.02
C ILE A 173 -15.44 11.68 -10.46
N SER A 174 -16.07 11.87 -11.60
CA SER A 174 -16.39 13.20 -12.14
C SER A 174 -17.55 13.87 -11.39
N ASP A 175 -18.53 13.08 -10.95
CA ASP A 175 -19.70 13.52 -10.20
C ASP A 175 -20.11 12.42 -9.21
N ILE A 176 -20.60 12.82 -8.02
CA ILE A 176 -21.05 11.93 -6.94
C ILE A 176 -22.57 11.68 -6.97
N ARG A 177 -23.29 12.34 -7.89
CA ARG A 177 -24.75 12.29 -8.00
C ARG A 177 -25.29 10.93 -8.40
#